data_AF-D4GVV9-F1
#
_entry.id   AF-D4GVV9-F1
#
_cell.length_a   1.000
_cell.length_b   1.000
_cell.length_c   1.000
_cell.angle_alpha   90.00
_cell.angle_beta   90.00
_cell.angle_gamma   90.00
#
_symmetry.space_group_name_H-M   'P 1'
#
loop_
_entity.id
_entity.type
_entity.pdbx_description
1 polymer ?
#
loop_
_entity_poly.entity_id
_entity_poly.type
_entity_poly.pdbx_seq_one_letter_code
_entity_poly.pdbx_strand_id
1 'polypeptide(L)' 'MGYTWQYYDLVLLGILGSLLAGVVVGQLTPMEPQTTLVGFSALAAVVMAHGLFVNGPVDEPADLGDEVEALN' A
#
# COMPACT_ATOMS: atom_id res chain seq x y z
N MET A 1 7.13 16.93 -20.22
CA MET A 1 7.73 16.07 -19.19
C MET A 1 6.66 15.09 -18.77
N GLY A 2 6.88 13.79 -19.00
CA GLY A 2 5.92 12.74 -18.63
C GLY A 2 5.90 12.54 -17.11
N TYR A 3 4.87 11.88 -16.62
CA TYR A 3 4.80 11.44 -15.22
C TYR A 3 5.78 10.28 -15.01
N THR A 4 6.62 10.37 -13.97
CA THR A 4 7.49 9.29 -13.53
C THR A 4 6.91 8.65 -12.26
N TRP A 5 6.96 7.33 -12.17
CA TRP A 5 6.47 6.61 -10.99
C TRP A 5 7.43 6.82 -9.83
N GLN A 6 6.90 7.17 -8.66
CA GLN A 6 7.65 7.29 -7.41
C GLN A 6 7.28 6.16 -6.44
N TYR A 7 8.16 5.83 -5.49
CA TYR A 7 7.87 4.79 -4.49
C TYR A 7 6.63 5.12 -3.64
N TYR A 8 6.35 6.40 -3.40
CA TYR A 8 5.12 6.87 -2.77
C TYR A 8 3.86 6.43 -3.53
N ASP A 9 3.89 6.37 -4.85
CA ASP A 9 2.73 5.96 -5.64
C ASP A 9 2.41 4.48 -5.43
N LEU A 10 3.45 3.65 -5.24
CA LEU A 10 3.29 2.25 -4.91
C LEU A 10 2.69 2.05 -3.52
N VAL A 11 3.09 2.88 -2.54
CA VAL A 11 2.46 2.93 -1.22
C VAL A 11 0.98 3.28 -1.37
N LEU A 12 0.67 4.35 -2.10
CA LEU A 12 -0.70 4.82 -2.26
C LEU A 12 -1.59 3.78 -2.93
N LEU A 13 -1.08 3.11 -3.97
CA LEU A 13 -1.76 1.98 -4.61
C LEU A 13 -1.96 0.80 -3.66
N GLY A 14 -0.95 0.48 -2.83
CA GLY A 14 -1.05 -0.57 -1.82
C GLY A 14 -2.14 -0.29 -0.78
N ILE A 15 -2.21 0.96 -0.28
CA ILE A 15 -3.28 1.40 0.63
C ILE A 15 -4.63 1.29 -0.05
N LEU A 16 -4.77 1.87 -1.24
CA LEU A 16 -6.04 1.90 -1.96
C LEU A 16 -6.54 0.47 -2.25
N GLY A 17 -5.67 -0.40 -2.75
CA GLY A 17 -5.98 -1.80 -3.02
C GLY A 17 -6.40 -2.55 -1.76
N SER A 18 -5.70 -2.34 -0.64
CA SER A 18 -6.05 -2.98 0.63
C SER A 18 -7.38 -2.49 1.19
N LEU A 19 -7.65 -1.17 1.12
CA LEU A 19 -8.92 -0.61 1.55
C LEU A 19 -10.09 -1.17 0.72
N LEU A 20 -9.93 -1.22 -0.61
CA LEU A 20 -10.93 -1.82 -1.49
C LEU A 20 -11.15 -3.30 -1.16
N ALA A 21 -10.08 -4.06 -0.91
CA ALA A 21 -10.18 -5.45 -0.46
C ALA A 21 -10.95 -5.56 0.87
N GLY A 22 -10.67 -4.68 1.83
CA GLY A 22 -11.41 -4.60 3.09
C GLY A 22 -12.91 -4.36 2.89
N VAL A 23 -13.28 -3.42 2.03
CA VAL A 23 -14.69 -3.17 1.67
C VAL A 23 -15.32 -4.41 1.05
N VAL A 24 -14.66 -5.03 0.05
CA VAL A 24 -15.19 -6.22 -0.62
C VAL A 24 -15.38 -7.36 0.37
N VAL A 25 -14.42 -7.61 1.26
CA VAL A 25 -14.54 -8.64 2.30
C VAL A 25 -15.69 -8.32 3.26
N GLY A 26 -15.84 -7.07 3.70
CA GLY A 26 -16.96 -6.65 4.55
C GLY A 26 -18.34 -6.78 3.90
N GLN A 27 -18.41 -6.80 2.55
CA GLN A 27 -19.67 -7.03 1.81
C GLN A 27 -19.94 -8.52 1.56
N LEU A 28 -18.89 -9.34 1.44
CA LEU A 28 -19.01 -10.77 1.10
C LEU A 28 -18.97 -11.69 2.33
N THR A 29 -18.70 -11.16 3.52
CA THR A 29 -18.61 -11.92 4.76
C THR A 29 -19.57 -11.36 5.83
N PRO A 30 -19.92 -12.14 6.87
CA PRO A 30 -20.73 -11.64 8.00
C PRO A 30 -19.97 -10.67 8.92
N MET A 31 -18.74 -10.31 8.61
CA MET A 31 -17.94 -9.41 9.43
C MET A 31 -18.42 -7.97 9.25
N GLU A 32 -18.37 -7.19 10.33
CA GLU A 32 -18.72 -5.78 10.25
C GLU A 32 -17.74 -5.03 9.33
N PRO A 33 -18.22 -4.22 8.38
CA PRO A 33 -17.36 -3.51 7.43
C PRO A 33 -16.26 -2.69 8.11
N GLN A 34 -16.56 -2.08 9.27
CA GLN A 34 -15.58 -1.32 10.05
C GLN A 34 -14.41 -2.19 10.52
N THR A 35 -14.69 -3.40 11.01
CA THR A 35 -13.65 -4.36 11.44
C THR A 35 -12.78 -4.78 10.27
N THR A 36 -13.40 -5.09 9.12
CA THR A 36 -12.64 -5.47 7.92
C THR A 36 -11.77 -4.33 7.40
N LEU A 37 -12.29 -3.09 7.40
CA LEU A 37 -11.52 -1.92 6.97
C LEU A 37 -10.30 -1.68 7.86
N VAL A 38 -10.47 -1.73 9.19
CA VAL A 38 -9.38 -1.56 10.14
C VAL A 38 -8.33 -2.67 9.97
N GLY A 39 -8.76 -3.92 9.84
CA GLY A 39 -7.87 -5.07 9.65
C GLY A 39 -7.04 -4.95 8.37
N PHE A 40 -7.69 -4.62 7.24
CA PHE A 40 -7.00 -4.43 5.96
C PHE A 40 -6.13 -3.17 5.94
N SER A 41 -6.49 -2.12 6.68
CA SER A 41 -5.63 -0.93 6.82
C SER A 41 -4.34 -1.28 7.58
N ALA A 42 -4.44 -2.05 8.66
CA ALA A 42 -3.28 -2.54 9.40
C ALA A 42 -2.43 -3.49 8.54
N LEU A 43 -3.07 -4.38 7.78
CA LEU A 43 -2.37 -5.26 6.85
C LEU A 43 -1.61 -4.47 5.79
N ALA A 44 -2.21 -3.43 5.21
CA ALA A 44 -1.57 -2.56 4.24
C ALA A 44 -0.30 -1.94 4.83
N ALA A 45 -0.39 -1.39 6.05
CA ALA A 45 0.76 -0.79 6.73
C ALA A 45 1.91 -1.77 6.91
N VAL A 46 1.62 -3.01 7.34
CA VAL A 46 2.65 -4.04 7.53
C VAL A 46 3.27 -4.47 6.20
N VAL A 47 2.45 -4.74 5.19
CA VAL A 47 2.92 -5.20 3.88
C VAL A 47 3.78 -4.13 3.22
N MET A 48 3.39 -2.86 3.27
CA MET A 48 4.19 -1.78 2.70
C MET A 48 5.46 -1.52 3.51
N ALA A 49 5.38 -1.51 4.84
CA ALA A 49 6.55 -1.35 5.68
C ALA A 49 7.59 -2.43 5.39
N HIS A 50 7.17 -3.69 5.32
CA HIS A 50 8.07 -4.80 5.02
C HIS A 50 8.55 -4.78 3.56
N GLY A 51 7.63 -4.56 2.62
CA GLY A 51 7.91 -4.60 1.19
C GLY A 51 8.79 -3.47 0.69
N LEU A 52 8.80 -2.31 1.36
CA LEU A 52 9.61 -1.15 0.97
C LEU A 52 10.89 -1.04 1.81
N PHE A 53 10.81 -1.22 3.13
CA PHE A 53 11.94 -0.95 4.03
C PHE A 53 12.75 -2.17 4.47
N VAL A 54 12.23 -3.39 4.31
CA VAL A 54 12.94 -4.61 4.74
C VAL A 54 13.42 -5.43 3.56
N ASN A 55 12.54 -5.63 2.58
CA ASN A 55 12.83 -6.40 1.36
C ASN A 55 12.73 -5.54 0.10
N GLY A 56 12.68 -4.23 0.28
CA GLY A 56 12.47 -3.26 -0.78
C GLY A 56 13.64 -2.31 -0.96
N PRO A 57 13.50 -1.38 -1.90
CA PRO A 57 14.59 -0.49 -2.33
C PRO A 57 14.71 0.80 -1.50
N VAL A 58 13.89 0.97 -0.44
CA VAL A 58 13.79 2.22 0.34
C VAL A 58 14.50 2.00 1.67
N ASP A 59 15.52 2.80 1.97
CA ASP A 59 16.29 2.67 3.22
C ASP A 59 15.68 3.55 4.33
N GLU A 60 15.21 4.75 3.98
CA GLU A 60 14.57 5.69 4.89
C GLU A 60 13.31 6.35 4.29
N PRO A 61 12.40 6.91 5.12
CA PRO A 61 11.13 7.43 4.62
C PRO A 61 11.27 8.56 3.59
N ALA A 62 12.41 9.23 3.53
CA ALA A 62 12.69 10.27 2.55
C ALA A 62 12.78 9.70 1.12
N ASP A 63 13.27 8.47 0.97
CA ASP A 63 13.47 7.81 -0.33
C ASP A 63 12.15 7.41 -0.99
N LEU A 64 11.00 7.56 -0.31
CA LEU A 64 9.68 7.38 -0.93
C LEU A 64 9.43 8.39 -2.07
N GLY A 65 10.13 9.52 -2.06
CA GLY A 65 10.10 10.50 -3.14
C GLY A 65 10.90 10.09 -4.37
N ASP A 66 11.70 9.02 -4.29
CA ASP A 66 12.55 8.59 -5.38
C ASP A 66 11.75 7.84 -6.45
N GLU A 67 12.29 7.90 -7.67
CA GLU A 67 11.69 7.29 -8.84
C GLU A 67 11.89 5.76 -8.83
N VAL A 68 10.87 5.05 -9.27
CA VAL A 68 10.93 3.60 -9.44
C VAL A 68 11.57 3.28 -10.79
N GLU A 69 12.89 3.06 -10.80
CA GLU A 69 13.64 2.75 -12.04
C GLU A 69 13.05 1.57 -12.83
N ALA A 70 12.44 0.59 -12.16
CA ALA A 70 11.86 -0.58 -12.83
C ALA A 70 10.57 -0.28 -13.62
N LEU A 71 9.92 0.87 -13.38
CA LEU A 71 8.64 1.25 -13.97
C LEU A 71 8.73 2.48 -14.89
N ASN A 72 9.92 3.07 -15.02
CA ASN A 72 10.22 4.20 -15.89
C ASN A 72 11.12 3.76 -17.05
#